data_AF-A0A150U419-F1
#
_entry.id   AF-A0A150U419-F1
#
_cell.length_a   1.000
_cell.length_b   1.000
_cell.length_c   1.000
_cell.angle_alpha   90.00
_cell.angle_beta   90.00
_cell.angle_gamma   90.00
#
_symmetry.space_group_name_H-M   'P 1'
#
loop_
_entity.id
_entity.type
_entity.pdbx_description
1 polymer ?
#
loop_
_entity_poly.entity_id
_entity_poly.type
_entity_poly.pdbx_seq_one_letter_code
_entity_poly.pdbx_strand_id
1 'polypeptide(L)'
;MREAGVPSPVVPYGADQTLFVVIDRLDEATEIRIERNDLEATIGELVAGCFYDPIKVISFNTLEHWMKDISTIVAGEIRARCDIDGMTMPDYLSDFVESHS
;
A
#
# COMPACT_ATOMS: atom_id res chain seq x y z
N MET A 1 23.64 29.23 35.26
CA MET A 1 24.19 28.09 34.50
C MET A 1 23.00 27.33 33.93
N ARG A 2 22.84 27.30 32.61
CA ARG A 2 21.73 26.59 31.93
C ARG A 2 22.27 25.24 31.53
N GLU A 3 21.90 24.21 32.28
CA GLU A 3 22.15 22.83 31.89
C GLU A 3 21.21 22.54 30.72
N ALA A 4 21.75 22.55 29.51
CA ALA A 4 21.03 22.13 28.32
C ALA A 4 20.73 20.64 28.50
N GLY A 5 19.47 20.32 28.82
CA GLY A 5 18.98 18.95 28.86
C GLY A 5 19.33 18.28 27.54
N VAL A 6 20.19 17.26 27.62
CA VAL A 6 20.54 16.43 26.48
C VAL A 6 19.21 15.93 25.90
N PRO A 7 18.92 16.18 24.61
CA PRO A 7 17.74 15.58 24.01
C PRO A 7 17.90 14.07 24.14
N SER A 8 16.90 13.40 24.71
CA SER A 8 16.77 11.96 24.66
C SER A 8 17.07 11.52 23.22
N PRO A 9 17.81 10.41 23.00
CA PRO A 9 17.93 9.86 21.67
C PRO A 9 16.50 9.63 21.18
N VAL A 10 16.05 10.47 20.23
CA VAL A 10 14.83 10.24 19.49
C VAL A 10 15.07 8.89 18.84
N VAL A 11 14.47 7.85 19.42
CA VAL A 11 14.18 6.65 18.66
C VAL A 11 13.40 7.16 17.45
N PRO A 12 13.89 7.01 16.21
CA PRO A 12 13.09 7.38 15.07
C PRO A 12 11.77 6.63 15.24
N TYR A 13 10.67 7.38 15.29
CA TYR A 13 9.32 6.86 15.41
C TYR A 13 9.07 5.99 14.16
N GLY A 14 9.44 4.72 14.28
CA GLY A 14 9.73 3.86 13.12
C GLY A 14 10.08 2.43 13.52
N ALA A 15 9.84 2.04 14.77
CA ALA A 15 10.03 0.65 15.15
C ALA A 15 8.91 -0.22 14.54
N ASP A 16 7.66 0.23 14.40
CA ASP A 16 6.54 -0.58 13.89
C ASP A 16 6.17 -0.33 12.41
N GLN A 17 7.04 0.30 11.61
CA GLN A 17 6.71 0.67 10.23
C GLN A 17 6.48 -0.57 9.35
N THR A 18 5.22 -0.80 9.01
CA THR A 18 4.82 -1.74 7.95
C THR A 18 4.86 -0.98 6.62
N LEU A 19 5.73 -1.41 5.72
CA LEU A 19 5.80 -0.94 4.35
C LEU A 19 4.78 -1.70 3.50
N PHE A 20 4.18 -1.02 2.54
CA PHE A 20 3.28 -1.59 1.56
C PHE A 20 3.93 -1.46 0.20
N VAL A 21 4.18 -2.59 -0.45
CA VAL A 21 4.80 -2.63 -1.77
C VAL A 21 3.72 -3.02 -2.77
N VAL A 22 3.39 -2.08 -3.65
CA VAL A 22 2.52 -2.34 -4.80
C VAL A 22 3.39 -2.78 -5.96
N ILE A 23 3.07 -3.94 -6.52
CA ILE A 23 3.67 -4.43 -7.76
C ILE A 23 2.75 -3.97 -8.88
N ASP A 24 3.25 -3.07 -9.73
CA ASP A 24 2.52 -2.47 -10.83
C ASP A 24 3.18 -2.88 -12.16
N ARG A 25 2.37 -3.30 -13.13
CA ARG A 25 2.85 -3.69 -14.46
C ARG A 25 2.80 -2.49 -15.38
N LEU A 26 3.95 -1.91 -15.69
CA LEU A 26 4.03 -0.79 -16.62
C LEU A 26 3.84 -1.24 -18.07
N ASP A 27 4.35 -2.43 -18.40
CA ASP A 27 4.29 -3.06 -19.73
C ASP A 27 4.30 -4.59 -19.57
N GLU A 28 4.04 -5.35 -20.65
CA GLU A 28 4.05 -6.82 -20.65
C GLU A 28 5.35 -7.45 -20.11
N ALA A 29 6.47 -6.71 -20.13
CA ALA A 29 7.79 -7.16 -19.68
C ALA A 29 8.33 -6.43 -18.44
N THR A 30 7.62 -5.40 -17.95
CA THR A 30 8.16 -4.48 -16.93
C THR A 30 7.23 -4.41 -15.73
N GLU A 31 7.68 -4.95 -14.61
CA GLU A 31 7.04 -4.80 -13.31
C GLU A 31 7.85 -3.82 -12.45
N ILE A 32 7.18 -2.80 -11.92
CA ILE A 32 7.76 -1.84 -10.99
C ILE A 32 7.26 -2.09 -9.57
N ARG A 33 8.09 -1.75 -8.60
CA ARG A 33 7.77 -1.87 -7.18
C ARG A 33 7.64 -0.48 -6.60
N ILE A 34 6.46 -0.15 -6.10
CA ILE A 34 6.16 1.14 -5.52
C ILE A 34 5.97 0.95 -4.03
N GLU A 35 6.91 1.50 -3.26
CA GLU A 35 6.92 1.42 -1.79
C GLU A 35 6.12 2.56 -1.18
N ARG A 36 5.19 2.21 -0.31
CA ARG A 36 4.31 3.12 0.41
C ARG A 36 4.38 2.83 1.90
N ASN A 37 4.18 3.87 2.70
CA ASN A 37 4.21 3.77 4.17
C ASN A 37 2.80 3.83 4.77
N ASP A 38 1.79 4.09 3.94
CA ASP A 38 0.41 4.29 4.36
C ASP A 38 -0.52 3.50 3.44
N LEU A 39 -1.19 2.48 3.99
CA LEU A 39 -2.07 1.60 3.22
C LEU A 39 -3.31 2.34 2.73
N GLU A 40 -3.87 3.21 3.57
CA GLU A 40 -5.15 3.85 3.30
C GLU A 40 -5.03 4.85 2.13
N ALA A 41 -3.93 5.60 2.12
CA ALA A 41 -3.51 6.45 1.02
C ALA A 41 -3.19 5.63 -0.24
N THR A 42 -2.49 4.49 -0.10
CA THR A 42 -2.17 3.59 -1.22
C THR A 42 -3.44 3.08 -1.90
N ILE A 43 -4.44 2.63 -1.13
CA ILE A 43 -5.74 2.22 -1.65
C ILE A 43 -6.44 3.40 -2.33
N GLY A 44 -6.32 4.61 -1.79
CA GLY A 44 -6.88 5.83 -2.40
C GLY A 44 -6.25 6.12 -3.75
N GLU A 45 -4.92 6.04 -3.85
CA GLU A 45 -4.16 6.20 -5.10
C GLU A 45 -4.48 5.09 -6.13
N LEU A 46 -4.68 3.85 -5.67
CA LEU A 46 -5.12 2.73 -6.52
C LEU A 46 -6.46 3.06 -7.17
N VAL A 47 -7.46 3.46 -6.37
CA VAL A 47 -8.80 3.81 -6.88
C VAL A 47 -8.76 5.09 -7.74
N ALA A 48 -7.86 6.02 -7.44
CA ALA A 48 -7.68 7.26 -8.19
C ALA A 48 -6.97 7.06 -9.55
N GLY A 49 -6.44 5.87 -9.85
CA GLY A 49 -5.72 5.58 -11.10
C GLY A 49 -4.30 6.13 -11.14
N CYS A 50 -3.64 6.24 -9.99
CA CYS A 50 -2.21 6.60 -9.92
C CYS A 50 -1.28 5.44 -10.28
N PHE A 51 -1.83 4.25 -10.52
CA PHE A 51 -1.14 3.02 -10.91
C PHE A 51 -1.63 2.60 -12.30
N TYR A 52 -0.79 1.91 -13.06
CA TYR A 52 -1.13 1.53 -14.43
C TYR A 52 -1.94 0.22 -14.43
N ASP A 53 -1.42 -0.81 -13.78
CA ASP A 53 -1.99 -2.15 -13.71
C ASP A 53 -1.43 -2.86 -12.46
N PRO A 54 -2.05 -2.65 -11.28
CA PRO A 54 -1.56 -3.22 -10.03
C PRO A 54 -1.84 -4.72 -10.00
N ILE A 55 -0.79 -5.54 -9.87
CA ILE A 55 -0.90 -7.00 -9.83
C ILE A 55 -1.03 -7.51 -8.39
N LYS A 56 -0.31 -6.88 -7.46
CA LYS A 56 -0.14 -7.41 -6.09
C LYS A 56 0.19 -6.32 -5.09
N VAL A 57 -0.29 -6.48 -3.86
CA VAL A 57 0.09 -5.64 -2.73
C VAL A 57 0.63 -6.48 -1.60
N ILE A 58 1.88 -6.22 -1.22
CA ILE A 58 2.59 -6.95 -0.18
C ILE A 58 2.81 -6.01 0.99
N SER A 59 2.41 -6.42 2.18
CA SER A 59 2.86 -5.78 3.42
C SER A 59 4.18 -6.38 3.87
N PHE A 60 5.10 -5.53 4.25
CA PHE A 60 6.44 -5.87 4.67
C PHE A 60 6.72 -5.15 5.99
N ASN A 61 6.78 -5.91 7.08
CA ASN A 61 7.10 -5.37 8.38
C ASN A 61 8.59 -5.56 8.65
N THR A 62 9.34 -4.45 8.68
CA THR A 62 10.80 -4.45 8.87
C THR A 62 11.22 -4.88 10.28
N LEU A 63 10.32 -4.77 11.27
CA LEU A 63 10.62 -5.03 12.67
C LEU A 63 10.32 -6.47 13.07
N GLU A 64 9.16 -6.95 12.67
CA GLU A 64 8.72 -8.30 12.95
C GLU A 64 9.25 -9.30 11.89
N HIS A 65 9.99 -8.81 10.89
CA HIS A 65 10.66 -9.59 9.86
C HIS A 65 9.71 -10.52 9.07
N TRP A 66 8.48 -10.06 8.83
CA TRP A 66 7.52 -10.80 8.03
C TRP A 66 7.12 -10.02 6.78
N MET A 67 6.73 -10.77 5.76
CA MET A 67 6.05 -10.26 4.58
C MET A 67 4.75 -11.03 4.38
N LYS A 68 3.70 -10.33 3.98
CA LYS A 68 2.38 -10.94 3.76
C LYS A 68 1.76 -10.37 2.51
N ASP A 69 1.21 -11.24 1.69
CA ASP A 69 0.33 -10.82 0.61
C ASP A 69 -0.99 -10.32 1.23
N ILE A 70 -1.30 -9.05 1.01
CA ILE A 70 -2.54 -8.42 1.47
C ILE A 70 -3.42 -8.01 0.29
N SER A 71 -3.18 -8.57 -0.90
CA SER A 71 -3.90 -8.20 -2.11
C SER A 71 -5.40 -8.43 -1.96
N THR A 72 -5.80 -9.53 -1.30
CA THR A 72 -7.22 -9.80 -0.97
C THR A 72 -7.84 -8.75 -0.06
N ILE A 73 -7.09 -8.26 0.93
CA ILE A 73 -7.58 -7.21 1.84
C ILE A 73 -7.76 -5.90 1.06
N VAL A 74 -6.76 -5.55 0.24
CA VAL A 74 -6.78 -4.35 -0.60
C VAL A 74 -7.91 -4.43 -1.64
N ALA A 75 -8.11 -5.58 -2.27
CA ALA A 75 -9.19 -5.80 -3.22
C ALA A 75 -10.58 -5.63 -2.60
N GLY A 76 -10.76 -6.14 -1.38
CA GLY A 76 -11.98 -5.93 -0.59
C GLY A 76 -12.23 -4.45 -0.29
N GLU A 77 -11.21 -3.72 0.13
CA GLU A 77 -11.30 -2.29 0.44
C GLU A 77 -11.57 -1.44 -0.81
N ILE A 78 -10.93 -1.74 -1.94
CA ILE A 78 -11.19 -1.09 -3.24
C ILE A 78 -12.68 -1.27 -3.60
N ARG A 79 -13.18 -2.51 -3.54
CA ARG A 79 -14.59 -2.82 -3.85
C ARG A 79 -15.53 -2.06 -2.92
N ALA A 80 -15.26 -2.06 -1.61
CA ALA A 80 -16.07 -1.35 -0.63
C ALA A 80 -16.10 0.16 -0.90
N ARG A 81 -14.96 0.78 -1.25
CA ARG A 81 -14.90 2.19 -1.63
C ARG A 81 -15.68 2.49 -2.91
N CYS A 82 -15.57 1.63 -3.92
CA CYS A 82 -16.34 1.79 -5.15
C CYS A 82 -17.86 1.70 -4.89
N ASP A 83 -18.29 0.77 -4.04
CA ASP A 83 -19.69 0.62 -3.63
C ASP A 83 -20.20 1.85 -2.84
N ILE A 84 -19.41 2.36 -1.90
CA ILE A 84 -19.76 3.53 -1.07
C ILE A 84 -19.87 4.81 -1.90
N ASP A 85 -18.93 5.05 -2.81
CA ASP A 85 -18.88 6.26 -3.63
C ASP A 85 -19.79 6.15 -4.87
N GLY A 86 -20.33 4.96 -5.15
CA GLY A 86 -21.20 4.70 -6.29
C GLY A 86 -20.48 4.75 -7.63
N MET A 87 -19.14 4.63 -7.62
CA MET A 87 -18.31 4.55 -8.83
C MET A 87 -18.23 3.12 -9.34
N THR A 88 -18.28 2.98 -10.66
CA THR A 88 -18.00 1.69 -11.32
C THR A 88 -16.52 1.35 -11.17
N MET A 89 -16.23 0.09 -10.86
CA MET A 89 -14.85 -0.39 -10.73
C MET A 89 -14.07 -0.10 -12.02
N PRO A 90 -12.90 0.54 -11.94
CA PRO A 90 -12.06 0.75 -13.11
C PRO A 90 -11.58 -0.57 -13.71
N ASP A 91 -11.48 -0.63 -15.04
CA ASP A 91 -11.08 -1.83 -15.79
C ASP A 91 -9.69 -2.35 -15.35
N TYR A 92 -8.73 -1.44 -15.14
CA TYR A 92 -7.38 -1.74 -14.65
C TYR A 92 -7.32 -2.30 -13.22
N LEU A 93 -8.39 -2.13 -12.42
CA LEU A 93 -8.52 -2.75 -11.10
C LEU A 93 -9.41 -3.98 -11.12
N SER A 94 -10.19 -4.22 -12.18
CA SER A 94 -11.13 -5.34 -12.21
C SER A 94 -10.38 -6.67 -12.14
N ASP A 95 -9.34 -6.83 -12.97
CA ASP A 95 -8.49 -8.03 -12.94
C ASP A 95 -7.86 -8.26 -11.57
N PHE A 96 -7.31 -7.20 -10.96
CA PHE A 96 -6.75 -7.26 -9.61
C PHE A 96 -7.79 -7.71 -8.58
N VAL A 97 -8.96 -7.06 -8.56
CA VAL A 97 -9.99 -7.37 -7.56
C VAL A 97 -10.62 -8.74 -7.80
N GLU A 98 -10.82 -9.15 -9.04
CA GLU A 98 -11.35 -10.49 -9.39
C GLU A 98 -10.34 -11.61 -9.09
N SER A 99 -9.05 -11.37 -9.33
CA SER A 99 -7.99 -12.33 -9.00
C SER A 99 -7.80 -12.51 -7.49
N HIS A 100 -8.22 -11.54 -6.67
CA HIS A 100 -7.97 -11.53 -5.22
C HIS A 100 -9.24 -11.48 -4.37
N SER A 101 -10.45 -11.64 -4.95
CA SER A 101 -11.74 -11.66 -4.23
C SER A 101 -12.10 -12.99 -3.56
#